data_AF-A0A6F8TMG8-F1
#
_entry.id   AF-A0A6F8TMG8-F1
#
_cell.length_a   1.000
_cell.length_b   1.000
_cell.length_c   1.000
_cell.angle_alpha   90.00
_cell.angle_beta   90.00
_cell.angle_gamma   90.00
#
_symmetry.space_group_name_H-M   'P 1'
#
loop_
_entity.id
_entity.type
_entity.pdbx_description
1 polymer ?
#
loop_
_entity_poly.entity_id
_entity_poly.type
_entity_poly.pdbx_seq_one_letter_code
_entity_poly.pdbx_strand_id
1 'polypeptide(L)'
;MGLFNLSLEEYKKKYGDFFEPLNNDNEFLLELVHLGNIGIRNGNKTNEFHNKVTRLLEYLQRTANADLALVLTETLHEIRLYTKFYVTDNATNVGQLCTLFSIQFVHSTDKIYFEVLKLLNYCEGTLGKANIDSVLCSNIKKVDANIYEWFNLDLSLELLHTYLIVDRDALKTLFIDMNVDWGNFDDQINENTFEKLLWYGFLLNNEELLKEQVNQYPELMKSDNWGVKFYRYINKKLLKKDKINQEKIEALIKHFKKLEGYSVFEKEKISETIISKLKGNSLEISKGDVGKNKQYKGIKEIYRLSPYNLPPGIKLEDVNQKTKFELMVYKDEKMNQVIKTVPAEGLLHSEREEIYITKPVMKILNHLAKPGYIKIIDDTKKRRIEMKKKEDQLFKWPSTDVSGSGENSHNETNGFAEMSALRKRGYQITNTTREQRWRILQLAVPEIGLKKVAYTIAGNVKLRKGQKNGTKKFRYAISEWEHDLARLKVKYYKKDFIWPNT
;
A
#
# COMPACT_ATOMS: atom_id res chain seq x y z
N MET A 1 3.10 -19.64 13.17
CA MET A 1 3.45 -18.41 13.91
C MET A 1 3.34 -18.72 15.38
N GLY A 2 4.38 -18.49 16.19
CA GLY A 2 4.24 -18.55 17.64
C GLY A 2 3.71 -17.20 18.10
N LEU A 3 2.41 -17.10 18.33
CA LEU A 3 1.80 -15.89 18.87
C LEU A 3 2.22 -15.75 20.34
N PHE A 4 2.61 -14.53 20.71
CA PHE A 4 3.14 -14.17 22.01
C PHE A 4 2.17 -14.57 23.12
N ASN A 5 2.51 -15.57 23.93
CA ASN A 5 1.87 -15.74 25.23
C ASN A 5 2.47 -14.68 26.16
N LEU A 6 1.86 -13.50 26.15
CA LEU A 6 2.14 -12.49 27.17
C LEU A 6 1.67 -13.03 28.53
N SER A 7 2.38 -12.68 29.60
CA SER A 7 1.90 -12.97 30.96
C SER A 7 0.66 -12.11 31.28
N LEU A 8 -0.16 -12.53 32.24
CA LEU A 8 -1.30 -11.74 32.70
C LEU A 8 -0.87 -10.33 33.15
N GLU A 9 0.32 -10.20 33.74
CA GLU A 9 0.91 -8.92 34.16
C GLU A 9 1.24 -8.03 32.95
N GLU A 10 1.74 -8.60 31.85
CA GLU A 10 2.00 -7.87 30.61
C GLU A 10 0.70 -7.40 29.95
N TYR A 11 -0.36 -8.21 30.01
CA TYR A 11 -1.70 -7.79 29.56
C TYR A 11 -2.24 -6.64 30.40
N LYS A 12 -2.17 -6.73 31.73
CA LYS A 12 -2.60 -5.65 32.62
C LYS A 12 -1.81 -4.35 32.41
N LYS A 13 -0.50 -4.46 32.18
CA LYS A 13 0.34 -3.30 31.83
C LYS A 13 -0.07 -2.65 30.50
N LYS A 14 -0.51 -3.45 29.51
CA LYS A 14 -0.88 -2.97 28.18
C LYS A 14 -2.30 -2.40 28.11
N TYR A 15 -3.26 -3.04 28.78
CA TYR A 15 -4.69 -2.77 28.64
C TYR A 15 -5.35 -2.23 29.92
N GLY A 16 -4.63 -2.15 31.03
CA GLY A 16 -5.10 -1.67 32.33
C GLY A 16 -5.27 -2.78 33.37
N ASP A 17 -5.23 -2.41 34.66
CA ASP A 17 -5.20 -3.33 35.80
C ASP A 17 -6.42 -4.27 35.90
N PHE A 18 -7.55 -3.85 35.33
CA PHE A 18 -8.82 -4.57 35.32
C PHE A 18 -9.04 -5.42 34.04
N PHE A 19 -8.03 -5.56 33.18
CA PHE A 19 -8.15 -6.37 31.99
C PHE A 19 -8.12 -7.87 32.32
N GLU A 20 -9.14 -8.60 31.85
CA GLU A 20 -9.25 -10.06 32.00
C GLU A 20 -9.30 -10.72 30.61
N PRO A 21 -8.30 -11.53 30.21
CA PRO A 21 -8.29 -12.18 28.90
C PRO A 21 -9.40 -13.24 28.80
N LEU A 22 -9.88 -13.47 27.58
CA LEU A 22 -10.84 -14.54 27.29
C LEU A 22 -10.09 -15.86 27.08
N ASN A 23 -10.57 -16.96 27.62
CA ASN A 23 -9.82 -18.23 27.62
C ASN A 23 -10.21 -19.18 26.48
N ASN A 24 -11.41 -19.02 25.92
CA ASN A 24 -11.96 -19.93 24.93
C ASN A 24 -13.05 -19.26 24.06
N ASP A 25 -13.48 -19.95 23.00
CA ASP A 25 -14.47 -19.46 22.05
C ASP A 25 -15.86 -19.23 22.68
N ASN A 26 -16.23 -20.00 23.71
CA ASN A 26 -17.51 -19.81 24.40
C ASN A 26 -17.53 -18.49 25.18
N GLU A 27 -16.45 -18.16 25.90
CA GLU A 27 -16.29 -16.86 26.56
C GLU A 27 -16.31 -15.71 25.54
N PHE A 28 -15.70 -15.90 24.36
CA PHE A 28 -15.76 -14.94 23.27
C PHE A 28 -17.19 -14.68 22.79
N LEU A 29 -17.96 -15.73 22.53
CA LEU A 29 -19.34 -15.60 22.06
C LEU A 29 -20.24 -14.96 23.13
N LEU A 30 -20.08 -15.31 24.41
CA LEU A 30 -20.80 -14.67 25.50
C LEU A 30 -20.47 -13.17 25.58
N GLU A 31 -19.19 -12.83 25.49
CA GLU A 31 -18.72 -11.44 25.50
C GLU A 31 -19.24 -10.65 24.28
N LEU A 32 -19.36 -11.30 23.12
CA LEU A 32 -19.94 -10.72 21.91
C LEU A 32 -21.44 -10.46 22.03
N VAL A 33 -22.20 -11.38 22.64
CA VAL A 33 -23.63 -11.15 22.96
C VAL A 33 -23.79 -9.97 23.93
N HIS A 34 -22.90 -9.84 24.92
CA HIS A 34 -22.89 -8.67 25.79
C HIS A 34 -22.58 -7.38 25.02
N LEU A 35 -21.60 -7.40 24.11
CA LEU A 35 -21.27 -6.27 23.24
C LEU A 35 -22.49 -5.83 22.42
N GLY A 36 -23.20 -6.77 21.78
CA GLY A 36 -24.42 -6.50 21.03
C GLY A 36 -25.50 -5.84 21.88
N ASN A 37 -25.73 -6.35 23.10
CA ASN A 37 -26.69 -5.77 24.03
C ASN A 37 -26.31 -4.36 24.50
N ILE A 38 -25.04 -4.12 24.81
CA ILE A 38 -24.53 -2.81 25.23
C ILE A 38 -24.69 -1.80 24.09
N GLY A 39 -24.25 -2.19 22.89
CA GLY A 39 -24.34 -1.37 21.69
C GLY A 39 -25.78 -1.01 21.38
N ILE A 40 -26.63 -2.01 21.13
CA ILE A 40 -27.98 -1.78 20.59
C ILE A 40 -28.93 -1.18 21.64
N ARG A 41 -28.87 -1.63 22.91
CA ARG A 41 -29.91 -1.30 23.91
C ARG A 41 -29.49 -0.21 24.91
N ASN A 42 -28.20 -0.11 25.23
CA ASN A 42 -27.71 0.66 26.37
C ASN A 42 -26.65 1.69 25.95
N GLY A 43 -26.85 2.35 24.81
CA GLY A 43 -25.91 3.25 24.12
C GLY A 43 -25.45 4.51 24.88
N ASN A 44 -25.19 4.44 26.18
CA ASN A 44 -24.53 5.45 27.02
C ASN A 44 -23.27 4.89 27.72
N LYS A 45 -22.89 3.62 27.49
CA LYS A 45 -21.79 2.95 28.20
C LYS A 45 -20.53 2.78 27.34
N THR A 46 -19.95 3.88 26.88
CA THR A 46 -18.78 3.90 25.98
C THR A 46 -17.58 3.12 26.51
N ASN A 47 -17.25 3.27 27.80
CA ASN A 47 -16.11 2.57 28.40
C ASN A 47 -16.34 1.06 28.47
N GLU A 48 -17.56 0.62 28.80
CA GLU A 48 -17.90 -0.80 28.83
C GLU A 48 -17.76 -1.39 27.41
N PHE A 49 -18.33 -0.71 26.41
CA PHE A 49 -18.19 -1.10 25.00
C PHE A 49 -16.73 -1.23 24.57
N HIS A 50 -15.89 -0.21 24.81
CA HIS A 50 -14.48 -0.24 24.44
C HIS A 50 -13.73 -1.39 25.12
N ASN A 51 -14.01 -1.66 26.40
CA ASN A 51 -13.38 -2.75 27.13
C ASN A 51 -13.78 -4.11 26.52
N LYS A 52 -15.06 -4.31 26.19
CA LYS A 52 -15.54 -5.52 25.52
C LYS A 52 -14.86 -5.75 24.17
N VAL A 53 -14.82 -4.73 23.30
CA VAL A 53 -14.13 -4.83 22.00
C VAL A 53 -12.64 -5.13 22.18
N THR A 54 -11.98 -4.47 23.14
CA THR A 54 -10.55 -4.70 23.41
C THR A 54 -10.26 -6.15 23.81
N ARG A 55 -11.09 -6.75 24.67
CA ARG A 55 -10.96 -8.17 25.07
C ARG A 55 -11.16 -9.13 23.90
N LEU A 56 -12.16 -8.86 23.06
CA LEU A 56 -12.44 -9.66 21.86
C LEU A 56 -11.26 -9.57 20.86
N LEU A 57 -10.73 -8.37 20.62
CA LEU A 57 -9.59 -8.17 19.72
C LEU A 57 -8.30 -8.81 20.22
N GLU A 58 -8.03 -8.77 21.53
CA GLU A 58 -6.90 -9.49 22.12
C GLU A 58 -7.01 -10.99 21.86
N TYR A 59 -8.20 -11.56 22.09
CA TYR A 59 -8.44 -12.99 21.84
C TYR A 59 -8.19 -13.36 20.39
N LEU A 60 -8.69 -12.56 19.44
CA LEU A 60 -8.45 -12.74 18.01
C LEU A 60 -6.98 -12.59 17.64
N GLN A 61 -6.26 -11.67 18.27
CA GLN A 61 -4.84 -11.48 18.02
C GLN A 61 -4.02 -12.72 18.44
N ARG A 62 -4.39 -13.38 19.55
CA ARG A 62 -3.70 -14.57 20.06
C ARG A 62 -4.09 -15.85 19.32
N THR A 63 -5.34 -15.98 18.90
CA THR A 63 -5.86 -17.20 18.25
C THR A 63 -5.80 -17.16 16.73
N ALA A 64 -5.79 -15.95 16.14
CA ALA A 64 -5.96 -15.71 14.71
C ALA A 64 -7.21 -16.42 14.11
N ASN A 65 -8.27 -16.58 14.92
CA ASN A 65 -9.51 -17.24 14.50
C ASN A 65 -10.31 -16.30 13.58
N ALA A 66 -10.31 -16.61 12.27
CA ALA A 66 -10.95 -15.79 11.25
C ALA A 66 -12.49 -15.79 11.35
N ASP A 67 -13.09 -16.92 11.69
CA ASP A 67 -14.56 -17.03 11.78
C ASP A 67 -15.08 -16.13 12.90
N LEU A 68 -14.43 -16.16 14.07
CA LEU A 68 -14.78 -15.28 15.18
C LEU A 68 -14.53 -13.79 14.87
N ALA A 69 -13.47 -13.49 14.11
CA ALA A 69 -13.20 -12.13 13.66
C ALA A 69 -14.30 -11.61 12.71
N LEU A 70 -14.79 -12.47 11.82
CA LEU A 70 -15.90 -12.15 10.94
C LEU A 70 -17.19 -11.88 11.74
N VAL A 71 -17.55 -12.76 12.67
CA VAL A 71 -18.75 -12.58 13.53
C VAL A 71 -18.64 -11.30 14.37
N LEU A 72 -17.45 -10.97 14.90
CA LEU A 72 -17.22 -9.69 15.57
C LEU A 72 -17.47 -8.50 14.65
N THR A 73 -16.94 -8.55 13.43
CA THR A 73 -17.09 -7.44 12.47
C THR A 73 -18.54 -7.25 12.05
N GLU A 74 -19.26 -8.35 11.78
CA GLU A 74 -20.70 -8.33 11.47
C GLU A 74 -21.51 -7.76 12.65
N THR A 75 -21.18 -8.13 13.88
CA THR A 75 -21.81 -7.58 15.10
C THR A 75 -21.56 -6.07 15.23
N LEU A 76 -20.34 -5.60 14.96
CA LEU A 76 -20.01 -4.17 15.00
C LEU A 76 -20.78 -3.38 13.94
N HIS A 77 -20.99 -3.96 12.75
CA HIS A 77 -21.86 -3.38 11.71
C HIS A 77 -23.30 -3.27 12.15
N GLU A 78 -23.85 -4.34 12.72
CA GLU A 78 -25.22 -4.35 13.24
C GLU A 78 -25.40 -3.25 14.30
N ILE A 79 -24.50 -3.20 15.30
CA ILE A 79 -24.50 -2.15 16.33
C ILE A 79 -24.46 -0.76 15.70
N ARG A 80 -23.62 -0.54 14.68
CA ARG A 80 -23.52 0.74 13.97
C ARG A 80 -24.84 1.11 13.29
N LEU A 81 -25.50 0.16 12.63
CA LEU A 81 -26.79 0.40 11.95
C LEU A 81 -27.87 0.82 12.95
N TYR A 82 -27.90 0.22 14.15
CA TYR A 82 -28.87 0.55 15.19
C TYR A 82 -28.55 1.84 15.96
N THR A 83 -27.28 2.12 16.22
CA THR A 83 -26.89 3.22 17.11
C THR A 83 -26.45 4.49 16.41
N LYS A 84 -26.07 4.44 15.12
CA LYS A 84 -25.47 5.50 14.29
C LYS A 84 -24.21 6.20 14.84
N PHE A 85 -24.04 6.32 16.16
CA PHE A 85 -23.18 7.29 16.83
C PHE A 85 -21.93 6.67 17.47
N TYR A 86 -21.97 5.38 17.85
CA TYR A 86 -20.91 4.84 18.71
C TYR A 86 -19.61 4.49 17.99
N VAL A 87 -19.68 3.84 16.84
CA VAL A 87 -18.51 3.13 16.30
C VAL A 87 -17.56 4.04 15.51
N THR A 88 -18.03 5.16 14.96
CA THR A 88 -17.31 5.87 13.88
C THR A 88 -16.75 7.25 14.28
N ASP A 89 -17.28 7.87 15.33
CA ASP A 89 -16.86 9.22 15.77
C ASP A 89 -15.86 9.21 16.94
N ASN A 90 -15.36 8.02 17.33
CA ASN A 90 -14.40 7.86 18.41
C ASN A 90 -13.06 7.31 17.90
N ALA A 91 -11.96 8.02 18.16
CA ALA A 91 -10.60 7.58 17.82
C ALA A 91 -10.26 6.18 18.38
N THR A 92 -10.80 5.82 19.55
CA THR A 92 -10.60 4.50 20.16
C THR A 92 -11.19 3.40 19.29
N ASN A 93 -12.41 3.58 18.77
CA ASN A 93 -13.06 2.60 17.91
C ASN A 93 -12.35 2.49 16.56
N VAL A 94 -11.91 3.61 15.98
CA VAL A 94 -11.05 3.60 14.79
C VAL A 94 -9.74 2.84 15.05
N GLY A 95 -9.12 3.05 16.22
CA GLY A 95 -7.94 2.31 16.69
C GLY A 95 -8.19 0.80 16.80
N GLN A 96 -9.34 0.41 17.32
CA GLN A 96 -9.77 -0.98 17.45
C GLN A 96 -10.03 -1.63 16.07
N LEU A 97 -10.67 -0.93 15.14
CA LEU A 97 -10.84 -1.38 13.75
C LEU A 97 -9.50 -1.55 13.03
N CYS A 98 -8.57 -0.60 13.21
CA CYS A 98 -7.21 -0.72 12.66
C CYS A 98 -6.43 -1.89 13.29
N THR A 99 -6.70 -2.20 14.56
CA THR A 99 -6.11 -3.37 15.24
C THR A 99 -6.63 -4.65 14.60
N LEU A 100 -7.94 -4.75 14.36
CA LEU A 100 -8.55 -5.88 13.66
C LEU A 100 -7.95 -6.08 12.25
N PHE A 101 -7.71 -4.97 11.54
CA PHE A 101 -7.04 -4.97 10.25
C PHE A 101 -5.61 -5.54 10.32
N SER A 102 -4.89 -5.25 11.40
CA SER A 102 -3.49 -5.64 11.58
C SER A 102 -3.32 -7.11 11.95
N ILE A 103 -4.40 -7.82 12.32
CA ILE A 103 -4.35 -9.25 12.61
C ILE A 103 -4.22 -10.01 11.29
N GLN A 104 -3.20 -10.87 11.22
CA GLN A 104 -2.97 -11.74 10.06
C GLN A 104 -3.82 -13.01 10.22
N PHE A 105 -4.92 -13.10 9.49
CA PHE A 105 -5.76 -14.29 9.44
C PHE A 105 -5.26 -15.25 8.35
N VAL A 106 -5.41 -16.57 8.58
CA VAL A 106 -5.01 -17.62 7.62
C VAL A 106 -6.07 -17.80 6.52
N HIS A 107 -7.34 -17.54 6.85
CA HIS A 107 -8.52 -17.71 6.00
C HIS A 107 -9.45 -16.48 6.12
N SER A 108 -10.38 -16.30 5.18
CA SER A 108 -11.46 -15.28 5.19
C SER A 108 -11.01 -13.82 5.41
N THR A 109 -9.76 -13.51 5.06
CA THR A 109 -9.12 -12.20 5.25
C THR A 109 -9.82 -11.10 4.47
N ASP A 110 -10.23 -11.38 3.24
CA ASP A 110 -10.84 -10.40 2.33
C ASP A 110 -12.19 -9.90 2.84
N LYS A 111 -13.09 -10.80 3.29
CA LYS A 111 -14.40 -10.42 3.83
C LYS A 111 -14.24 -9.62 5.13
N ILE A 112 -13.33 -10.02 6.02
CA ILE A 112 -13.06 -9.26 7.26
C ILE A 112 -12.55 -7.86 6.90
N TYR A 113 -11.56 -7.75 6.02
CA TYR A 113 -11.01 -6.47 5.60
C TYR A 113 -12.04 -5.59 4.91
N PHE A 114 -12.89 -6.18 4.06
CA PHE A 114 -13.97 -5.48 3.38
C PHE A 114 -14.95 -4.89 4.39
N GLU A 115 -15.41 -5.68 5.36
CA GLU A 115 -16.33 -5.21 6.38
C GLU A 115 -15.68 -4.18 7.31
N VAL A 116 -14.40 -4.33 7.66
CA VAL A 116 -13.66 -3.31 8.44
C VAL A 116 -13.50 -2.00 7.67
N LEU A 117 -13.17 -2.04 6.37
CA LEU A 117 -13.08 -0.83 5.55
C LEU A 117 -14.44 -0.15 5.43
N LYS A 118 -15.54 -0.91 5.28
CA LYS A 118 -16.89 -0.35 5.32
C LYS A 118 -17.18 0.36 6.64
N LEU A 119 -16.81 -0.24 7.78
CA LEU A 119 -16.95 0.42 9.10
C LEU A 119 -16.14 1.72 9.16
N LEU A 120 -14.90 1.72 8.67
CA LEU A 120 -14.06 2.92 8.61
C LEU A 120 -14.65 3.99 7.67
N ASN A 121 -15.19 3.58 6.53
CA ASN A 121 -15.84 4.46 5.57
C ASN A 121 -17.09 5.11 6.16
N TYR A 122 -17.73 4.51 7.18
CA TYR A 122 -18.81 5.19 7.89
C TYR A 122 -18.37 6.32 8.83
N CYS A 123 -17.08 6.52 9.05
CA CYS A 123 -16.52 7.69 9.75
C CYS A 123 -16.46 8.95 8.87
N GLU A 124 -17.36 9.07 7.90
CA GLU A 124 -17.54 10.24 7.04
C GLU A 124 -18.01 11.45 7.86
N GLY A 125 -17.12 12.41 8.07
CA GLY A 125 -17.39 13.64 8.83
C GLY A 125 -16.10 14.33 9.24
N THR A 126 -16.15 15.57 9.71
CA THR A 126 -14.93 16.29 10.14
C THR A 126 -14.25 15.60 11.31
N LEU A 127 -15.03 15.12 12.28
CA LEU A 127 -14.52 14.41 13.47
C LEU A 127 -14.05 12.99 13.12
N GLY A 128 -14.87 12.21 12.42
CA GLY A 128 -14.50 10.87 11.94
C GLY A 128 -13.24 10.89 11.07
N LYS A 129 -13.12 11.87 10.16
CA LYS A 129 -11.89 12.09 9.39
C LYS A 129 -10.68 12.37 10.29
N ALA A 130 -10.78 13.30 11.24
CA ALA A 130 -9.68 13.59 12.15
C ALA A 130 -9.23 12.34 12.95
N ASN A 131 -10.19 11.51 13.35
CA ASN A 131 -9.92 10.24 14.02
C ASN A 131 -9.22 9.24 13.09
N ILE A 132 -9.71 9.04 11.87
CA ILE A 132 -9.04 8.17 10.89
C ILE A 132 -7.65 8.70 10.58
N ASP A 133 -7.50 9.99 10.31
CA ASP A 133 -6.20 10.61 10.02
C ASP A 133 -5.21 10.40 11.18
N SER A 134 -5.67 10.49 12.44
CA SER A 134 -4.82 10.30 13.61
C SER A 134 -4.33 8.86 13.82
N VAL A 135 -5.12 7.87 13.41
CA VAL A 135 -4.85 6.44 13.66
C VAL A 135 -4.30 5.76 12.41
N LEU A 136 -5.02 5.88 11.29
CA LEU A 136 -4.79 5.13 10.06
C LEU A 136 -3.57 5.65 9.30
N CYS A 137 -3.30 6.96 9.25
CA CYS A 137 -2.14 7.50 8.52
C CYS A 137 -0.80 6.84 8.91
N SER A 138 -0.65 6.48 10.19
CA SER A 138 0.56 5.80 10.68
C SER A 138 0.66 4.32 10.25
N ASN A 139 -0.48 3.68 9.95
CA ASN A 139 -0.61 2.26 9.66
C ASN A 139 -0.99 1.96 8.20
N ILE A 140 -1.41 2.95 7.42
CA ILE A 140 -2.05 2.78 6.12
C ILE A 140 -1.16 2.02 5.13
N LYS A 141 0.16 2.22 5.19
CA LYS A 141 1.10 1.46 4.32
C LYS A 141 1.09 -0.05 4.58
N LYS A 142 0.82 -0.48 5.81
CA LYS A 142 0.70 -1.90 6.16
C LYS A 142 -0.66 -2.44 5.68
N VAL A 143 -1.70 -1.63 5.84
CA VAL A 143 -3.07 -1.92 5.40
C VAL A 143 -3.10 -2.09 3.87
N ASP A 144 -2.53 -1.12 3.14
CA ASP A 144 -2.45 -1.06 1.68
C ASP A 144 -1.75 -2.27 1.06
N ALA A 145 -0.56 -2.61 1.59
CA ALA A 145 0.20 -3.76 1.12
C ALA A 145 -0.57 -5.07 1.31
N ASN A 146 -1.25 -5.22 2.46
CA ASN A 146 -2.05 -6.42 2.71
C ASN A 146 -3.27 -6.51 1.80
N ILE A 147 -3.95 -5.41 1.48
CA ILE A 147 -5.19 -5.42 0.68
C ILE A 147 -4.89 -5.68 -0.79
N TYR A 148 -3.93 -4.93 -1.34
CA TYR A 148 -3.72 -4.91 -2.78
C TYR A 148 -3.22 -6.25 -3.32
N GLU A 149 -2.47 -7.01 -2.51
CA GLU A 149 -1.96 -8.34 -2.87
C GLU A 149 -3.07 -9.39 -3.09
N TRP A 150 -4.30 -9.15 -2.62
CA TRP A 150 -5.43 -10.08 -2.84
C TRP A 150 -6.06 -9.96 -4.23
N PHE A 151 -5.80 -8.87 -4.95
CA PHE A 151 -6.47 -8.57 -6.22
C PHE A 151 -8.00 -8.73 -6.17
N ASN A 152 -8.62 -8.41 -5.02
CA ASN A 152 -10.07 -8.39 -4.85
C ASN A 152 -10.58 -6.98 -5.20
N LEU A 153 -11.45 -6.88 -6.21
CA LEU A 153 -11.91 -5.61 -6.76
C LEU A 153 -12.82 -4.85 -5.78
N ASP A 154 -13.77 -5.53 -5.16
CA ASP A 154 -14.69 -4.92 -4.19
C ASP A 154 -13.93 -4.35 -2.99
N LEU A 155 -12.94 -5.12 -2.49
CA LEU A 155 -12.04 -4.67 -1.43
C LEU A 155 -11.20 -3.46 -1.86
N SER A 156 -10.68 -3.47 -3.09
CA SER A 156 -9.91 -2.36 -3.64
C SER A 156 -10.75 -1.09 -3.82
N LEU A 157 -12.03 -1.24 -4.20
CA LEU A 157 -12.97 -0.12 -4.30
C LEU A 157 -13.31 0.48 -2.92
N GLU A 158 -13.48 -0.35 -1.88
CA GLU A 158 -13.65 0.15 -0.52
C GLU A 158 -12.39 0.84 0.01
N LEU A 159 -11.20 0.36 -0.36
CA LEU A 159 -9.94 1.03 -0.03
C LEU A 159 -9.78 2.37 -0.77
N LEU A 160 -10.16 2.45 -2.04
CA LEU A 160 -10.25 3.73 -2.77
C LEU A 160 -11.20 4.67 -2.03
N HIS A 161 -12.35 4.20 -1.57
CA HIS A 161 -13.28 5.02 -0.80
C HIS A 161 -12.64 5.52 0.51
N THR A 162 -11.94 4.66 1.25
CA THR A 162 -11.19 5.08 2.44
C THR A 162 -10.18 6.18 2.10
N TYR A 163 -9.41 6.02 1.02
CA TYR A 163 -8.47 7.05 0.58
C TYR A 163 -9.13 8.35 0.10
N LEU A 164 -10.33 8.27 -0.47
CA LEU A 164 -11.11 9.47 -0.82
C LEU A 164 -11.39 10.32 0.42
N ILE A 165 -11.62 9.69 1.57
CA ILE A 165 -11.87 10.36 2.86
C ILE A 165 -10.55 10.96 3.42
N VAL A 166 -9.47 10.19 3.43
CA VAL A 166 -8.25 10.51 4.20
C VAL A 166 -7.12 11.15 3.38
N ASP A 167 -6.79 10.61 2.21
CA ASP A 167 -5.57 10.94 1.46
C ASP A 167 -5.78 10.84 -0.06
N ARG A 168 -5.88 12.02 -0.69
CA ARG A 168 -6.10 12.13 -2.15
C ARG A 168 -4.89 11.66 -2.98
N ASP A 169 -3.68 11.76 -2.47
CA ASP A 169 -2.48 11.34 -3.22
C ASP A 169 -2.34 9.82 -3.20
N ALA A 170 -2.66 9.18 -2.08
CA ALA A 170 -2.76 7.73 -1.97
C ALA A 170 -3.89 7.18 -2.86
N LEU A 171 -5.07 7.83 -2.86
CA LEU A 171 -6.19 7.50 -3.76
C LEU A 171 -5.73 7.42 -5.22
N LYS A 172 -5.04 8.47 -5.70
CA LYS A 172 -4.55 8.53 -7.09
C LYS A 172 -3.55 7.42 -7.38
N THR A 173 -2.66 7.13 -6.42
CA THR A 173 -1.63 6.10 -6.57
C THR A 173 -2.25 4.72 -6.69
N LEU A 174 -3.15 4.35 -5.76
CA LEU A 174 -3.87 3.08 -5.79
C LEU A 174 -4.65 2.91 -7.09
N PHE A 175 -5.37 3.95 -7.53
CA PHE A 175 -6.14 3.88 -8.78
C PHE A 175 -5.26 3.63 -10.01
N ILE A 176 -4.08 4.27 -10.09
CA ILE A 176 -3.13 4.03 -11.17
C ILE A 176 -2.60 2.60 -11.11
N ASP A 177 -2.26 2.11 -9.92
CA ASP A 177 -1.73 0.76 -9.75
C ASP A 177 -2.82 -0.27 -10.12
N MET A 178 -4.09 -0.09 -9.72
CA MET A 178 -5.23 -0.89 -10.19
C MET A 178 -5.36 -0.90 -11.73
N ASN A 179 -5.14 0.24 -12.39
CA ASN A 179 -5.20 0.32 -13.85
C ASN A 179 -4.03 -0.40 -14.55
N VAL A 180 -2.86 -0.49 -13.89
CA VAL A 180 -1.72 -1.26 -14.39
C VAL A 180 -1.99 -2.76 -14.26
N ASP A 181 -2.55 -3.17 -13.12
CA ASP A 181 -2.85 -4.57 -12.81
C ASP A 181 -4.30 -4.95 -13.17
N TRP A 182 -4.90 -4.22 -14.13
CA TRP A 182 -6.31 -4.34 -14.50
C TRP A 182 -6.73 -5.78 -14.82
N GLY A 183 -5.88 -6.51 -15.54
CA GLY A 183 -6.14 -7.90 -15.93
C GLY A 183 -6.35 -8.88 -14.76
N ASN A 184 -5.94 -8.53 -13.53
CA ASN A 184 -6.22 -9.34 -12.35
C ASN A 184 -7.66 -9.15 -11.82
N PHE A 185 -8.36 -8.10 -12.28
CA PHE A 185 -9.73 -7.77 -11.86
C PHE A 185 -10.78 -8.09 -12.94
N ASP A 186 -10.37 -8.46 -14.16
CA ASP A 186 -11.26 -8.62 -15.32
C ASP A 186 -12.50 -9.47 -15.03
N ASP A 187 -12.31 -10.61 -14.37
CA ASP A 187 -13.38 -11.57 -14.07
C ASP A 187 -14.33 -11.09 -12.94
N GLN A 188 -13.94 -10.05 -12.19
CA GLN A 188 -14.71 -9.48 -11.07
C GLN A 188 -15.50 -8.23 -11.47
N ILE A 189 -15.27 -7.71 -12.68
CA ILE A 189 -15.94 -6.50 -13.16
C ILE A 189 -17.39 -6.84 -13.52
N ASN A 190 -18.31 -6.16 -12.84
CA ASN A 190 -19.74 -6.18 -13.10
C ASN A 190 -20.24 -4.74 -13.28
N GLU A 191 -21.53 -4.57 -13.58
CA GLU A 191 -22.11 -3.26 -13.87
C GLU A 191 -21.91 -2.24 -12.73
N ASN A 192 -22.00 -2.67 -11.47
CA ASN A 192 -21.85 -1.79 -10.30
C ASN A 192 -20.37 -1.44 -10.04
N THR A 193 -19.47 -2.41 -10.09
CA THR A 193 -18.03 -2.17 -9.88
C THR A 193 -17.44 -1.34 -11.02
N PHE A 194 -17.87 -1.60 -12.26
CA PHE A 194 -17.52 -0.80 -13.42
C PHE A 194 -17.99 0.65 -13.31
N GLU A 195 -19.24 0.87 -12.89
CA GLU A 195 -19.79 2.21 -12.66
C GLU A 195 -18.94 2.99 -11.64
N LYS A 196 -18.58 2.36 -10.51
CA LYS A 196 -17.69 2.99 -9.51
C LYS A 196 -16.33 3.36 -10.11
N LEU A 197 -15.69 2.45 -10.85
CA LEU A 197 -14.39 2.71 -11.48
C LEU A 197 -14.44 3.91 -12.42
N LEU A 198 -15.51 4.05 -13.23
CA LEU A 198 -15.71 5.22 -14.10
C LEU A 198 -15.75 6.53 -13.30
N TRP A 199 -16.51 6.56 -12.19
CA TRP A 199 -16.60 7.75 -11.35
C TRP A 199 -15.32 8.05 -10.57
N TYR A 200 -14.59 7.04 -10.11
CA TYR A 200 -13.26 7.23 -9.51
C TYR A 200 -12.26 7.79 -10.53
N GLY A 201 -12.25 7.26 -11.76
CA GLY A 201 -11.46 7.81 -12.85
C GLY A 201 -11.81 9.27 -13.15
N PHE A 202 -13.10 9.61 -13.14
CA PHE A 202 -13.59 10.98 -13.30
C PHE A 202 -13.12 11.92 -12.17
N LEU A 203 -13.28 11.50 -10.91
CA LEU A 203 -12.84 12.24 -9.72
C LEU A 203 -11.33 12.56 -9.76
N LEU A 204 -10.55 11.64 -10.31
CA LEU A 204 -9.09 11.71 -10.36
C LEU A 204 -8.53 12.38 -11.61
N ASN A 205 -9.38 12.77 -12.57
CA ASN A 205 -8.97 13.26 -13.90
C ASN A 205 -8.11 12.24 -14.68
N ASN A 206 -8.43 10.96 -14.53
CA ASN A 206 -7.71 9.84 -15.12
C ASN A 206 -8.58 9.12 -16.18
N GLU A 207 -9.55 9.78 -16.79
CA GLU A 207 -10.47 9.16 -17.76
C GLU A 207 -9.74 8.61 -18.99
N GLU A 208 -8.68 9.27 -19.45
CA GLU A 208 -7.87 8.77 -20.57
C GLU A 208 -7.10 7.49 -20.19
N LEU A 209 -6.69 7.34 -18.93
CA LEU A 209 -6.04 6.11 -18.45
C LEU A 209 -7.00 4.93 -18.41
N LEU A 210 -8.29 5.17 -18.16
CA LEU A 210 -9.33 4.14 -18.17
C LEU A 210 -9.82 3.79 -19.57
N LYS A 211 -9.57 4.64 -20.56
CA LYS A 211 -10.23 4.53 -21.88
C LYS A 211 -9.89 3.23 -22.59
N GLU A 212 -8.66 2.75 -22.49
CA GLU A 212 -8.24 1.48 -23.10
C GLU A 212 -8.97 0.29 -22.48
N GLN A 213 -9.16 0.31 -21.17
CA GLN A 213 -9.78 -0.72 -20.32
C GLN A 213 -11.30 -0.70 -20.53
N VAL A 214 -11.91 0.48 -20.49
CA VAL A 214 -13.34 0.71 -20.75
C VAL A 214 -13.76 0.20 -22.14
N ASN A 215 -12.89 0.35 -23.14
CA ASN A 215 -13.16 -0.16 -24.49
C ASN A 215 -13.23 -1.70 -24.57
N GLN A 216 -12.69 -2.41 -23.58
CA GLN A 216 -12.80 -3.87 -23.49
C GLN A 216 -14.18 -4.33 -23.03
N TYR A 217 -14.99 -3.43 -22.44
CA TYR A 217 -16.34 -3.72 -21.93
C TYR A 217 -17.43 -2.90 -22.65
N PRO A 218 -17.59 -3.05 -23.98
CA PRO A 218 -18.58 -2.27 -24.73
C PRO A 218 -20.01 -2.50 -24.25
N GLU A 219 -20.33 -3.68 -23.76
CA GLU A 219 -21.66 -4.01 -23.23
C GLU A 219 -21.93 -3.31 -21.89
N LEU A 220 -20.94 -3.28 -20.98
CA LEU A 220 -21.05 -2.51 -19.74
C LEU A 220 -21.08 -1.00 -20.00
N MET A 221 -20.43 -0.50 -21.05
CA MET A 221 -20.61 0.90 -21.45
C MET A 221 -21.97 1.18 -22.09
N LYS A 222 -22.65 0.17 -22.64
CA LYS A 222 -24.00 0.33 -23.21
C LYS A 222 -25.10 0.19 -22.17
N SER A 223 -24.84 -0.53 -21.09
CA SER A 223 -25.59 -0.66 -19.84
C SER A 223 -26.74 0.33 -19.63
N ASP A 224 -27.89 -0.21 -19.23
CA ASP A 224 -29.04 0.58 -18.86
C ASP A 224 -28.99 1.13 -17.43
N ASN A 225 -27.98 0.74 -16.62
CA ASN A 225 -27.73 1.32 -15.31
C ASN A 225 -27.62 2.86 -15.42
N TRP A 226 -28.36 3.51 -14.55
CA TRP A 226 -28.52 4.97 -14.56
C TRP A 226 -27.20 5.69 -14.31
N GLY A 227 -26.34 5.20 -13.42
CA GLY A 227 -25.05 5.81 -13.10
C GLY A 227 -24.07 5.77 -14.27
N VAL A 228 -24.04 4.65 -15.02
CA VAL A 228 -23.24 4.55 -16.27
C VAL A 228 -23.81 5.48 -17.35
N LYS A 229 -25.13 5.53 -17.52
CA LYS A 229 -25.79 6.50 -18.43
C LYS A 229 -25.46 7.94 -18.06
N PHE A 230 -25.48 8.27 -16.77
CA PHE A 230 -25.19 9.60 -16.28
C PHE A 230 -23.72 9.97 -16.51
N TYR A 231 -22.79 9.07 -16.22
CA TYR A 231 -21.37 9.23 -16.54
C TYR A 231 -21.17 9.49 -18.04
N ARG A 232 -21.77 8.68 -18.93
CA ARG A 232 -21.70 8.86 -20.39
C ARG A 232 -22.21 10.24 -20.82
N TYR A 233 -23.32 10.68 -20.24
CA TYR A 233 -23.90 12.00 -20.53
C TYR A 233 -22.96 13.13 -20.14
N ILE A 234 -22.40 13.09 -18.93
CA ILE A 234 -21.45 14.10 -18.44
C ILE A 234 -20.18 14.10 -19.30
N ASN A 235 -19.57 12.93 -19.53
CA ASN A 235 -18.34 12.83 -20.29
C ASN A 235 -18.52 13.32 -21.74
N LYS A 236 -19.63 12.94 -22.40
CA LYS A 236 -19.97 13.44 -23.74
C LYS A 236 -20.11 14.96 -23.78
N LYS A 237 -20.73 15.57 -22.77
CA LYS A 237 -20.91 17.02 -22.69
C LYS A 237 -19.60 17.77 -22.44
N LEU A 238 -18.73 17.21 -21.60
CA LEU A 238 -17.40 17.78 -21.36
C LEU A 238 -16.50 17.70 -22.60
N LEU A 239 -16.50 16.57 -23.31
CA LEU A 239 -15.68 16.37 -24.52
C LEU A 239 -16.12 17.25 -25.69
N LYS A 240 -17.43 17.41 -25.91
CA LYS A 240 -17.96 18.19 -27.05
C LYS A 240 -17.99 19.69 -26.82
N LYS A 241 -17.74 20.16 -25.59
CA LYS A 241 -17.92 21.57 -25.18
C LYS A 241 -19.30 22.13 -25.57
N ASP A 242 -20.32 21.27 -25.58
CA ASP A 242 -21.69 21.66 -25.90
C ASP A 242 -22.22 22.65 -24.85
N LYS A 243 -23.14 23.56 -25.24
CA LYS A 243 -23.88 24.37 -24.28
C LYS A 243 -24.61 23.45 -23.29
N ILE A 244 -24.33 23.67 -22.01
CA ILE A 244 -24.80 22.84 -20.92
C ILE A 244 -26.04 23.48 -20.31
N ASN A 245 -27.15 22.76 -20.29
CA ASN A 245 -28.30 23.16 -19.49
C ASN A 245 -28.00 22.83 -18.02
N GLN A 246 -27.71 23.87 -17.24
CA GLN A 246 -27.33 23.76 -15.83
C GLN A 246 -28.45 23.14 -14.98
N GLU A 247 -29.70 23.56 -15.18
CA GLU A 247 -30.86 23.03 -14.45
C GLU A 247 -31.02 21.52 -14.68
N LYS A 248 -30.80 21.06 -15.91
CA LYS A 248 -30.82 19.63 -16.23
C LYS A 248 -29.73 18.86 -15.48
N ILE A 249 -28.52 19.42 -15.39
CA ILE A 249 -27.43 18.76 -14.65
C ILE A 249 -27.70 18.75 -13.16
N GLU A 250 -28.21 19.84 -12.58
CA GLU A 250 -28.59 19.89 -11.17
C GLU A 250 -29.68 18.87 -10.85
N ALA A 251 -30.67 18.69 -11.73
CA ALA A 251 -31.68 17.65 -11.60
C ALA A 251 -31.08 16.24 -11.65
N LEU A 252 -30.11 15.98 -12.55
CA LEU A 252 -29.41 14.70 -12.63
C LEU A 252 -28.55 14.45 -11.39
N ILE A 253 -27.80 15.45 -10.91
CA ILE A 253 -27.03 15.35 -9.65
C ILE A 253 -27.95 15.05 -8.47
N LYS A 254 -29.12 15.71 -8.40
CA LYS A 254 -30.12 15.45 -7.36
C LYS A 254 -30.63 14.00 -7.42
N HIS A 255 -30.76 13.42 -8.62
CA HIS A 255 -31.10 12.01 -8.79
C HIS A 255 -29.92 11.10 -8.39
N PHE A 256 -28.69 11.41 -8.82
CA PHE A 256 -27.47 10.68 -8.46
C PHE A 256 -27.29 10.57 -6.94
N LYS A 257 -27.56 11.65 -6.20
CA LYS A 257 -27.49 11.66 -4.73
C LYS A 257 -28.45 10.66 -4.07
N LYS A 258 -29.50 10.21 -4.76
CA LYS A 258 -30.46 9.21 -4.27
C LYS A 258 -30.09 7.78 -4.61
N LEU A 259 -29.09 7.54 -5.47
CA LEU A 259 -28.67 6.18 -5.81
C LEU A 259 -28.10 5.47 -4.59
N GLU A 260 -28.33 4.17 -4.51
CA GLU A 260 -27.66 3.30 -3.54
C GLU A 260 -26.24 2.96 -4.01
N GLY A 261 -25.43 2.33 -3.14
CA GLY A 261 -24.09 1.87 -3.49
C GLY A 261 -22.97 2.91 -3.37
N TYR A 262 -23.30 4.20 -3.29
CA TYR A 262 -22.34 5.26 -2.96
C TYR A 262 -22.62 5.84 -1.58
N SER A 263 -21.54 6.19 -0.90
CA SER A 263 -21.63 6.95 0.34
C SER A 263 -22.06 8.40 0.11
N VAL A 264 -22.44 9.08 1.19
CA VAL A 264 -22.83 10.49 1.13
C VAL A 264 -21.63 11.32 0.67
N PHE A 265 -20.45 11.00 1.20
CA PHE A 265 -19.21 11.70 0.86
C PHE A 265 -18.79 11.48 -0.60
N GLU A 266 -18.84 10.25 -1.12
CA GLU A 266 -18.58 9.95 -2.54
C GLU A 266 -19.50 10.80 -3.44
N LYS A 267 -20.81 10.81 -3.13
CA LYS A 267 -21.80 11.55 -3.90
C LYS A 267 -21.50 13.04 -3.93
N GLU A 268 -21.12 13.62 -2.79
CA GLU A 268 -20.74 15.02 -2.70
C GLU A 268 -19.50 15.33 -3.52
N LYS A 269 -18.43 14.53 -3.38
CA LYS A 269 -17.18 14.73 -4.13
C LYS A 269 -17.37 14.61 -5.63
N ILE A 270 -18.17 13.64 -6.07
CA ILE A 270 -18.50 13.46 -7.50
C ILE A 270 -19.30 14.68 -7.99
N SER A 271 -20.31 15.11 -7.24
CA SER A 271 -21.13 16.28 -7.58
C SER A 271 -20.30 17.56 -7.70
N GLU A 272 -19.42 17.82 -6.72
CA GLU A 272 -18.49 18.95 -6.71
C GLU A 272 -17.54 18.90 -7.93
N THR A 273 -17.03 17.72 -8.26
CA THR A 273 -16.14 17.52 -9.40
C THR A 273 -16.86 17.74 -10.72
N ILE A 274 -18.11 17.27 -10.85
CA ILE A 274 -18.95 17.54 -12.03
C ILE A 274 -19.12 19.05 -12.18
N ILE A 275 -19.61 19.75 -11.15
CA ILE A 275 -19.88 21.20 -11.21
C ILE A 275 -18.60 21.99 -11.53
N SER A 276 -17.48 21.64 -10.91
CA SER A 276 -16.20 22.33 -11.12
C SER A 276 -15.66 22.15 -12.55
N LYS A 277 -15.70 20.93 -13.12
CA LYS A 277 -15.28 20.69 -14.52
C LYS A 277 -16.16 21.44 -15.51
N LEU A 278 -17.47 21.48 -15.28
CA LEU A 278 -18.41 22.18 -16.18
C LEU A 278 -18.20 23.71 -16.13
N LYS A 279 -17.97 24.28 -14.94
CA LYS A 279 -17.66 25.70 -14.77
C LYS A 279 -16.29 26.07 -15.36
N GLY A 280 -15.28 25.22 -15.17
CA GLY A 280 -13.94 25.41 -15.76
C GLY A 280 -13.98 25.57 -17.27
N ASN A 281 -14.77 24.73 -17.95
CA ASN A 281 -14.96 24.83 -19.39
C ASN A 281 -15.67 26.11 -19.84
N SER A 282 -16.50 26.73 -18.98
CA SER A 282 -17.16 28.01 -19.29
C SER A 282 -16.23 29.22 -19.08
N LEU A 283 -15.31 29.11 -18.11
CA LEU A 283 -14.35 30.17 -17.79
C LEU A 283 -13.14 30.22 -18.73
N GLU A 284 -12.71 29.07 -19.29
CA GLU A 284 -11.64 29.05 -20.30
C GLU A 284 -12.06 29.73 -21.63
N ILE A 285 -13.35 29.90 -21.88
CA ILE A 285 -13.85 30.62 -23.07
C ILE A 285 -13.89 32.14 -22.85
N SER A 286 -13.82 32.60 -21.59
CA SER A 286 -13.99 34.02 -21.23
C SER A 286 -12.76 34.68 -20.59
N LYS A 287 -11.63 33.96 -20.50
CA LYS A 287 -10.34 34.50 -20.05
C LYS A 287 -9.33 34.57 -21.21
N GLY A 288 -9.58 35.49 -22.14
CA GLY A 288 -8.47 36.31 -22.63
C GLY A 288 -8.02 37.18 -21.46
N ASP A 289 -6.72 37.24 -21.19
CA ASP A 289 -6.08 37.95 -20.07
C ASP A 289 -6.22 37.33 -18.67
N VAL A 290 -5.44 36.27 -18.43
CA VAL A 290 -4.84 36.05 -17.10
C VAL A 290 -3.34 35.85 -17.30
N GLY A 291 -2.57 36.54 -16.46
CA GLY A 291 -1.16 36.89 -16.63
C GLY A 291 -0.27 35.79 -17.18
N LYS A 292 0.75 36.24 -17.93
CA LYS A 292 1.87 35.50 -18.52
C LYS A 292 2.36 34.36 -17.63
N ASN A 293 1.65 33.23 -17.60
CA ASN A 293 2.20 31.97 -17.14
C ASN A 293 3.28 31.65 -18.16
N LYS A 294 4.55 31.84 -17.77
CA LYS A 294 5.70 31.46 -18.57
C LYS A 294 5.52 29.98 -18.90
N GLN A 295 5.06 29.69 -20.11
CA GLN A 295 5.00 28.34 -20.62
C GLN A 295 6.44 27.97 -20.98
N TYR A 296 7.04 27.10 -20.18
CA TYR A 296 8.40 26.63 -20.41
C TYR A 296 8.38 25.64 -21.57
N LYS A 297 8.89 26.06 -22.73
CA LYS A 297 9.00 25.22 -23.93
C LYS A 297 10.38 24.60 -24.03
N GLY A 298 10.41 23.32 -24.37
CA GLY A 298 11.66 22.63 -24.69
C GLY A 298 12.53 22.30 -23.48
N ILE A 299 11.91 21.91 -22.36
CA ILE A 299 12.64 21.43 -21.19
C ILE A 299 13.37 20.14 -21.56
N LYS A 300 14.70 20.15 -21.42
CA LYS A 300 15.56 19.02 -21.77
C LYS A 300 15.64 17.97 -20.67
N GLU A 301 15.53 18.40 -19.41
CA GLU A 301 15.72 17.55 -18.25
C GLU A 301 14.83 17.96 -17.08
N ILE A 302 14.48 16.96 -16.27
CA ILE A 302 13.64 17.13 -15.09
C ILE A 302 14.22 16.34 -13.92
N TYR A 303 13.99 16.85 -12.72
CA TYR A 303 14.47 16.27 -11.47
C TYR A 303 13.38 15.40 -10.85
N ARG A 304 13.77 14.24 -10.33
CA ARG A 304 12.82 13.38 -9.62
C ARG A 304 12.62 13.89 -8.19
N LEU A 305 11.41 14.30 -7.86
CA LEU A 305 11.02 14.63 -6.50
C LEU A 305 10.83 13.35 -5.67
N SER A 306 11.59 13.23 -4.58
CA SER A 306 11.42 12.17 -3.59
C SER A 306 11.61 12.77 -2.20
N PRO A 307 10.80 12.38 -1.18
CA PRO A 307 10.89 12.91 0.18
C PRO A 307 12.27 12.80 0.82
N TYR A 308 13.12 11.91 0.30
CA TYR A 308 14.46 11.65 0.80
C TYR A 308 15.58 12.22 -0.09
N ASN A 309 15.23 12.91 -1.19
CA ASN A 309 16.19 13.28 -2.25
C ASN A 309 16.00 14.71 -2.79
N LEU A 310 15.76 15.66 -1.90
CA LEU A 310 16.03 17.05 -2.26
C LEU A 310 17.55 17.27 -2.30
N PRO A 311 18.08 18.02 -3.28
CA PRO A 311 19.47 18.45 -3.27
C PRO A 311 19.84 19.09 -1.92
N PRO A 312 21.11 18.98 -1.48
CA PRO A 312 21.53 19.59 -0.22
C PRO A 312 21.15 21.08 -0.18
N GLY A 313 20.47 21.49 0.89
CA GLY A 313 20.03 22.86 1.09
C GLY A 313 18.65 23.22 0.52
N ILE A 314 18.00 22.31 -0.22
CA ILE A 314 16.63 22.52 -0.71
C ILE A 314 15.62 21.90 0.27
N LYS A 315 14.64 22.68 0.71
CA LYS A 315 13.50 22.23 1.49
C LYS A 315 12.30 21.98 0.56
N LEU A 316 11.38 21.13 1.00
CA LEU A 316 10.18 20.82 0.20
C LEU A 316 9.32 22.07 -0.04
N GLU A 317 9.34 22.98 0.94
CA GLU A 317 8.67 24.29 0.89
C GLU A 317 9.17 25.16 -0.27
N ASP A 318 10.42 24.99 -0.70
CA ASP A 318 11.04 25.74 -1.80
C ASP A 318 10.53 25.27 -3.18
N VAL A 319 9.91 24.08 -3.24
CA VAL A 319 9.42 23.40 -4.45
C VAL A 319 7.89 23.32 -4.41
N ASN A 320 7.23 24.48 -4.44
CA ASN A 320 5.79 24.59 -4.22
C ASN A 320 5.01 25.19 -5.41
N GLN A 321 5.68 25.67 -6.45
CA GLN A 321 5.02 26.33 -7.57
C GLN A 321 4.67 25.33 -8.68
N LYS A 322 3.38 25.05 -8.86
CA LYS A 322 2.92 24.21 -9.98
C LYS A 322 3.17 24.92 -11.30
N THR A 323 3.80 24.24 -12.24
CA THR A 323 4.09 24.76 -13.57
C THR A 323 3.75 23.74 -14.66
N LYS A 324 3.35 24.25 -15.83
CA LYS A 324 3.11 23.48 -17.05
C LYS A 324 4.31 23.67 -17.98
N PHE A 325 4.81 22.58 -18.54
CA PHE A 325 5.98 22.60 -19.42
C PHE A 325 5.88 21.57 -20.54
N GLU A 326 6.66 21.78 -21.60
CA GLU A 326 6.83 20.82 -22.69
C GLU A 326 8.18 20.10 -22.54
N LEU A 327 8.13 18.81 -22.25
CA LEU A 327 9.30 17.96 -22.05
C LEU A 327 9.75 17.36 -23.38
N MET A 328 11.05 17.48 -23.69
CA MET A 328 11.64 16.84 -24.87
C MET A 328 11.72 15.32 -24.68
N VAL A 329 11.27 14.59 -25.70
CA VAL A 329 11.41 13.14 -25.80
C VAL A 329 12.43 12.83 -26.88
N TYR A 330 13.39 11.98 -26.54
CA TYR A 330 14.54 11.63 -27.37
C TYR A 330 14.40 10.25 -27.98
N LYS A 331 15.05 10.02 -29.12
CA LYS A 331 15.04 8.73 -29.82
C LYS A 331 15.76 7.62 -29.05
N ASP A 332 16.79 7.96 -28.30
CA ASP A 332 17.69 7.03 -27.60
C ASP A 332 18.04 7.53 -26.19
N GLU A 333 18.59 6.64 -25.35
CA GLU A 333 19.06 6.98 -23.99
C GLU A 333 20.24 7.97 -23.99
N LYS A 334 20.94 8.10 -25.13
CA LYS A 334 22.04 9.06 -25.30
C LYS A 334 21.54 10.48 -25.52
N MET A 335 20.24 10.66 -25.72
CA MET A 335 19.57 11.95 -25.90
C MET A 335 20.06 12.71 -27.14
N ASN A 336 20.41 12.00 -28.22
CA ASN A 336 21.03 12.60 -29.41
C ASN A 336 20.05 13.37 -30.29
N GLN A 337 18.82 12.89 -30.42
CA GLN A 337 17.82 13.42 -31.33
C GLN A 337 16.46 13.52 -30.64
N VAL A 338 15.88 14.72 -30.61
CA VAL A 338 14.51 14.94 -30.14
C VAL A 338 13.53 14.43 -31.19
N ILE A 339 12.57 13.60 -30.79
CA ILE A 339 11.55 13.02 -31.68
C ILE A 339 10.18 13.67 -31.51
N LYS A 340 9.84 14.12 -30.29
CA LYS A 340 8.58 14.81 -29.97
C LYS A 340 8.74 15.58 -28.66
N THR A 341 7.76 16.41 -28.34
CA THR A 341 7.57 16.97 -27.01
C THR A 341 6.31 16.39 -26.38
N VAL A 342 6.30 16.27 -25.05
CA VAL A 342 5.11 15.86 -24.28
C VAL A 342 4.76 16.94 -23.26
N PRO A 343 3.48 17.37 -23.19
CA PRO A 343 3.05 18.29 -22.17
C PRO A 343 3.08 17.61 -20.79
N ALA A 344 3.54 18.33 -19.79
CA ALA A 344 3.75 17.81 -18.45
C ALA A 344 3.42 18.88 -17.39
N GLU A 345 3.13 18.41 -16.18
CA GLU A 345 2.99 19.24 -14.99
C GLU A 345 4.05 18.85 -13.98
N GLY A 346 4.63 19.84 -13.31
CA GLY A 346 5.69 19.66 -12.33
C GLY A 346 5.71 20.79 -11.32
N LEU A 347 6.68 20.73 -10.42
CA LEU A 347 6.89 21.72 -9.38
C LEU A 347 8.18 22.47 -9.68
N LEU A 348 8.09 23.79 -9.78
CA LEU A 348 9.22 24.68 -9.96
C LEU A 348 9.79 25.06 -8.59
N HIS A 349 11.11 25.12 -8.51
CA HIS A 349 11.79 25.70 -7.36
C HIS A 349 11.65 27.24 -7.39
N SER A 350 11.45 27.88 -6.25
CA SER A 350 11.25 29.34 -6.15
C SER A 350 12.44 30.15 -6.71
N GLU A 351 13.65 29.69 -6.46
CA GLU A 351 14.90 30.37 -6.85
C GLU A 351 15.64 29.73 -8.04
N ARG A 352 15.28 28.51 -8.45
CA ARG A 352 15.99 27.75 -9.49
C ARG A 352 15.03 27.44 -10.62
N GLU A 353 15.48 27.54 -11.87
CA GLU A 353 14.69 27.10 -13.04
C GLU A 353 14.64 25.57 -13.18
N GLU A 354 14.72 24.84 -12.06
CA GLU A 354 14.67 23.39 -11.99
C GLU A 354 13.22 22.93 -11.80
N ILE A 355 12.83 21.95 -12.61
CA ILE A 355 11.50 21.36 -12.55
C ILE A 355 11.58 19.98 -11.91
N TYR A 356 10.79 19.79 -10.87
CA TYR A 356 10.68 18.58 -10.08
C TYR A 356 9.40 17.83 -10.41
N ILE A 357 9.49 16.52 -10.60
CA ILE A 357 8.36 15.64 -10.91
C ILE A 357 8.22 14.51 -9.90
N THR A 358 7.00 14.20 -9.49
CA THR A 358 6.71 13.10 -8.56
C THR A 358 6.80 11.73 -9.26
N LYS A 359 6.96 10.65 -8.47
CA LYS A 359 7.01 9.27 -9.01
C LYS A 359 5.78 8.90 -9.86
N PRO A 360 4.53 9.26 -9.50
CA PRO A 360 3.35 9.00 -10.35
C PRO A 360 3.41 9.75 -11.68
N VAL A 361 3.75 11.05 -11.67
CA VAL A 361 3.92 11.84 -12.89
C VAL A 361 5.00 11.25 -13.78
N MET A 362 6.10 10.78 -13.19
CA MET A 362 7.17 10.09 -13.91
C MET A 362 6.69 8.82 -14.63
N LYS A 363 5.83 8.00 -14.02
CA LYS A 363 5.24 6.81 -14.68
C LYS A 363 4.45 7.23 -15.92
N ILE A 364 3.61 8.28 -15.81
CA ILE A 364 2.81 8.83 -16.91
C ILE A 364 3.72 9.35 -18.03
N LEU A 365 4.73 10.14 -17.69
CA LEU A 365 5.66 10.71 -18.68
C LEU A 365 6.45 9.62 -19.42
N ASN A 366 6.91 8.58 -18.72
CA ASN A 366 7.57 7.45 -19.36
C ASN A 366 6.65 6.70 -20.33
N HIS A 367 5.35 6.60 -20.02
CA HIS A 367 4.37 6.01 -20.93
C HIS A 367 4.16 6.90 -22.17
N LEU A 368 3.91 8.20 -21.97
CA LEU A 368 3.73 9.18 -23.06
C LEU A 368 4.97 9.34 -23.94
N ALA A 369 6.16 9.12 -23.39
CA ALA A 369 7.42 9.21 -24.09
C ALA A 369 7.62 8.08 -25.13
N LYS A 370 6.96 6.92 -24.98
CA LYS A 370 7.18 5.78 -25.88
C LYS A 370 6.93 6.14 -27.37
N PRO A 371 7.77 5.66 -28.31
CA PRO A 371 8.91 4.74 -28.12
C PRO A 371 10.22 5.41 -27.66
N GLY A 372 10.23 6.72 -27.36
CA GLY A 372 11.42 7.46 -26.96
C GLY A 372 11.70 7.50 -25.45
N TYR A 373 12.67 8.33 -25.10
CA TYR A 373 13.27 8.45 -23.77
C TYR A 373 13.17 9.90 -23.25
N ILE A 374 13.05 10.06 -21.94
CA ILE A 374 13.11 11.36 -21.27
C ILE A 374 14.32 11.43 -20.34
N LYS A 375 14.97 12.58 -20.24
CA LYS A 375 16.14 12.75 -19.38
C LYS A 375 15.69 13.10 -17.95
N ILE A 376 15.89 12.16 -17.05
CA ILE A 376 15.57 12.31 -15.62
C ILE A 376 16.88 12.36 -14.84
N ILE A 377 17.05 13.43 -14.06
CA ILE A 377 18.15 13.53 -13.09
C ILE A 377 17.69 12.91 -11.78
N ASP A 378 18.33 11.80 -11.42
CA ASP A 378 18.09 11.08 -10.16
C ASP A 378 19.40 11.01 -9.36
N ASP A 379 19.61 11.99 -8.47
CA ASP A 379 20.82 12.11 -7.64
C ASP A 379 21.01 10.92 -6.69
N THR A 380 20.00 10.06 -6.51
CA THR A 380 20.13 8.83 -5.72
C THR A 380 21.18 7.88 -6.28
N LYS A 381 21.33 7.78 -7.60
CA LYS A 381 22.29 6.85 -8.21
C LYS A 381 23.72 7.31 -7.95
N LYS A 382 24.02 8.60 -8.11
CA LYS A 382 25.35 9.16 -7.82
C LYS A 382 25.68 9.02 -6.33
N ARG A 383 24.77 9.44 -5.43
CA ARG A 383 24.97 9.29 -3.98
C ARG A 383 25.11 7.83 -3.55
N ARG A 384 24.31 6.90 -4.08
CA ARG A 384 24.47 5.46 -3.78
C ARG A 384 25.81 4.94 -4.28
N ILE A 385 26.29 5.35 -5.45
CA ILE A 385 27.61 4.93 -5.95
C ILE A 385 28.74 5.50 -5.09
N GLU A 386 28.63 6.75 -4.64
CA GLU A 386 29.63 7.39 -3.75
C GLU A 386 29.61 6.82 -2.33
N MET A 387 28.41 6.63 -1.74
CA MET A 387 28.25 5.99 -0.44
C MET A 387 28.69 4.53 -0.50
N LYS A 388 28.33 3.78 -1.54
CA LYS A 388 28.76 2.40 -1.73
C LYS A 388 30.28 2.30 -1.97
N LYS A 389 30.90 3.26 -2.66
CA LYS A 389 32.37 3.35 -2.74
C LYS A 389 33.02 3.59 -1.37
N LYS A 390 32.42 4.42 -0.51
CA LYS A 390 32.89 4.63 0.87
C LYS A 390 32.63 3.41 1.76
N GLU A 391 31.51 2.73 1.59
CA GLU A 391 31.08 1.57 2.39
C GLU A 391 31.83 0.30 1.99
N ASP A 392 32.07 0.06 0.70
CA ASP A 392 32.91 -1.04 0.18
C ASP A 392 34.39 -0.88 0.57
N GLN A 393 34.84 0.34 0.90
CA GLN A 393 36.19 0.59 1.45
C GLN A 393 36.28 0.31 2.96
N LEU A 394 35.15 0.29 3.69
CA LEU A 394 35.10 0.10 5.15
C LEU A 394 34.57 -1.27 5.57
N PHE A 395 33.88 -2.01 4.70
CA PHE A 395 33.33 -3.33 5.01
C PHE A 395 34.18 -4.48 4.44
N LYS A 396 34.89 -5.20 5.32
CA LYS A 396 35.58 -6.46 4.94
C LYS A 396 34.57 -7.61 4.93
N TRP A 397 34.39 -8.21 3.75
CA TRP A 397 33.42 -9.27 3.52
C TRP A 397 33.72 -10.55 4.31
N PRO A 398 32.71 -11.21 4.89
CA PRO A 398 32.92 -12.45 5.62
C PRO A 398 33.25 -13.59 4.65
N SER A 399 34.50 -14.04 4.66
CA SER A 399 34.89 -15.34 4.09
C SER A 399 34.36 -16.50 4.96
N THR A 400 34.08 -17.66 4.35
CA THR A 400 33.89 -18.93 5.08
C THR A 400 35.21 -19.54 5.52
N ASP A 401 36.33 -19.05 4.98
CA ASP A 401 37.66 -19.44 5.40
C ASP A 401 37.98 -18.82 6.76
N VAL A 402 38.44 -19.66 7.68
CA VAL A 402 38.97 -19.23 8.98
C VAL A 402 40.45 -18.89 8.79
N SER A 403 40.75 -17.92 7.93
CA SER A 403 42.10 -17.38 7.73
C SER A 403 42.23 -16.05 8.45
N GLY A 404 42.50 -16.12 9.75
CA GLY A 404 42.77 -14.96 10.59
C GLY A 404 43.08 -15.37 12.02
N SER A 405 44.32 -15.12 12.44
CA SER A 405 44.75 -15.14 13.84
C SER A 405 43.76 -14.37 14.69
N GLY A 406 43.18 -15.07 15.67
CA GLY A 406 42.13 -14.53 16.51
C GLY A 406 42.65 -13.40 17.37
N GLU A 407 42.30 -12.17 17.02
CA GLU A 407 42.23 -11.05 17.94
C GLU A 407 41.37 -9.96 17.28
N ASN A 408 40.37 -9.50 18.02
CA ASN A 408 39.47 -8.37 17.75
C ASN A 408 38.26 -8.58 16.81
N SER A 409 37.19 -9.19 17.33
CA SER A 409 35.81 -8.78 17.01
C SER A 409 34.83 -9.16 18.13
N HIS A 410 34.88 -8.46 19.27
CA HIS A 410 34.07 -8.77 20.44
C HIS A 410 32.64 -8.20 20.43
N ASN A 411 32.13 -7.67 19.29
CA ASN A 411 30.85 -6.97 19.23
C ASN A 411 29.75 -7.57 18.32
N GLU A 412 29.90 -8.79 17.79
CA GLU A 412 28.85 -9.43 16.96
C GLU A 412 28.11 -10.61 17.64
N THR A 413 28.28 -10.80 18.95
CA THR A 413 27.68 -11.95 19.66
C THR A 413 26.32 -11.69 20.32
N ASN A 414 25.73 -10.50 20.20
CA ASN A 414 24.46 -10.17 20.88
C ASN A 414 23.17 -10.50 20.11
N GLY A 415 23.23 -11.36 19.07
CA GLY A 415 22.05 -11.78 18.29
C GLY A 415 21.62 -13.25 18.47
N PHE A 416 22.21 -13.99 19.41
CA PHE A 416 22.13 -15.47 19.44
C PHE A 416 20.82 -16.07 20.00
N ALA A 417 19.90 -15.27 20.53
CA ALA A 417 18.63 -15.76 21.08
C ALA A 417 17.51 -15.89 20.03
N GLU A 418 17.60 -15.19 18.90
CA GLU A 418 16.51 -15.19 17.91
C GLU A 418 16.66 -16.32 16.88
N MET A 419 15.63 -17.15 16.74
CA MET A 419 15.56 -18.13 15.65
C MET A 419 15.62 -17.41 14.29
N SER A 420 16.57 -17.81 13.44
CA SER A 420 16.69 -17.29 12.08
C SER A 420 15.38 -17.48 11.30
N ALA A 421 15.07 -16.58 10.37
CA ALA A 421 13.86 -16.66 9.56
C ALA A 421 13.76 -18.00 8.80
N LEU A 422 14.90 -18.56 8.37
CA LEU A 422 14.98 -19.90 7.80
C LEU A 422 14.60 -21.00 8.80
N ARG A 423 15.09 -20.92 10.04
CA ARG A 423 14.74 -21.89 11.09
C ARG A 423 13.24 -21.82 11.45
N LYS A 424 12.65 -20.62 11.46
CA LYS A 424 11.19 -20.44 11.63
C LYS A 424 10.36 -21.13 10.53
N ARG A 425 10.95 -21.36 9.35
CA ARG A 425 10.37 -22.11 8.22
C ARG A 425 10.69 -23.62 8.24
N GLY A 426 11.26 -24.12 9.34
CA GLY A 426 11.60 -25.53 9.49
C GLY A 426 12.93 -25.94 8.84
N TYR A 427 13.72 -24.99 8.33
CA TYR A 427 15.05 -25.31 7.79
C TYR A 427 15.99 -25.66 8.93
N GLN A 428 16.35 -26.94 9.02
CA GLN A 428 17.31 -27.50 9.97
C GLN A 428 18.01 -28.69 9.32
N ILE A 429 19.21 -29.06 9.78
CA ILE A 429 19.95 -30.23 9.26
C ILE A 429 19.50 -31.53 9.92
N THR A 430 19.25 -31.51 11.23
CA THR A 430 18.86 -32.71 11.98
C THR A 430 17.44 -33.12 11.60
N ASN A 431 17.22 -34.42 11.39
CA ASN A 431 15.92 -35.02 11.07
C ASN A 431 15.25 -34.48 9.79
N THR A 432 16.03 -33.98 8.83
CA THR A 432 15.51 -33.55 7.53
C THR A 432 16.34 -34.15 6.39
N THR A 433 15.66 -34.58 5.33
CA THR A 433 16.33 -35.00 4.09
C THR A 433 16.71 -33.79 3.24
N ARG A 434 17.63 -33.99 2.28
CA ARG A 434 18.03 -32.95 1.32
C ARG A 434 16.82 -32.41 0.54
N GLU A 435 15.86 -33.26 0.21
CA GLU A 435 14.64 -32.92 -0.52
C GLU A 435 13.72 -32.06 0.34
N GLN A 436 13.56 -32.40 1.62
CA GLN A 436 12.76 -31.61 2.56
C GLN A 436 13.36 -30.22 2.77
N ARG A 437 14.67 -30.14 3.01
CA ARG A 437 15.37 -28.85 3.13
C ARG A 437 15.26 -28.04 1.85
N TRP A 438 15.38 -28.70 0.69
CA TRP A 438 15.25 -28.04 -0.60
C TRP A 438 13.87 -27.45 -0.82
N ARG A 439 12.78 -28.17 -0.50
CA ARG A 439 11.41 -27.64 -0.57
C ARG A 439 11.25 -26.38 0.28
N ILE A 440 11.82 -26.38 1.49
CA ILE A 440 11.80 -25.21 2.37
C ILE A 440 12.56 -24.04 1.75
N LEU A 441 13.73 -24.28 1.16
CA LEU A 441 14.51 -23.25 0.48
C LEU A 441 13.79 -22.69 -0.76
N GLN A 442 13.06 -23.51 -1.51
CA GLN A 442 12.26 -23.05 -2.66
C GLN A 442 11.15 -22.09 -2.24
N LEU A 443 10.53 -22.32 -1.08
CA LEU A 443 9.51 -21.42 -0.52
C LEU A 443 10.14 -20.18 0.13
N ALA A 444 11.30 -20.34 0.78
CA ALA A 444 11.98 -19.26 1.47
C ALA A 444 12.62 -18.22 0.54
N VAL A 445 13.09 -18.62 -0.65
CA VAL A 445 13.78 -17.70 -1.58
C VAL A 445 12.87 -16.57 -2.09
N PRO A 446 11.63 -16.83 -2.58
CA PRO A 446 10.71 -15.77 -3.00
C PRO A 446 10.34 -14.81 -1.86
N GLU A 447 10.20 -15.33 -0.64
CA GLU A 447 9.69 -14.55 0.48
C GLU A 447 10.77 -13.80 1.27
N ILE A 448 11.86 -14.48 1.61
CA ILE A 448 12.96 -13.92 2.44
C ILE A 448 14.01 -13.24 1.56
N GLY A 449 14.09 -13.63 0.29
CA GLY A 449 15.09 -13.18 -0.68
C GLY A 449 16.35 -14.07 -0.69
N LEU A 450 16.82 -14.39 -1.91
CA LEU A 450 17.98 -15.26 -2.15
C LEU A 450 19.23 -14.83 -1.36
N LYS A 451 19.52 -13.53 -1.34
CA LYS A 451 20.67 -12.96 -0.62
C LYS A 451 20.63 -13.38 0.85
N LYS A 452 19.55 -13.05 1.56
CA LYS A 452 19.42 -13.30 3.01
C LYS A 452 19.44 -14.80 3.34
N VAL A 453 18.84 -15.64 2.50
CA VAL A 453 18.91 -17.10 2.61
C VAL A 453 20.35 -17.59 2.50
N ALA A 454 21.07 -17.20 1.44
CA ALA A 454 22.46 -17.62 1.21
C ALA A 454 23.39 -17.17 2.35
N TYR A 455 23.27 -15.92 2.81
CA TYR A 455 24.09 -15.39 3.91
C TYR A 455 23.81 -16.08 5.25
N THR A 456 22.56 -16.44 5.53
CA THR A 456 22.21 -17.18 6.76
C THR A 456 22.86 -18.58 6.76
N ILE A 457 22.83 -19.29 5.63
CA ILE A 457 23.45 -20.62 5.53
C ILE A 457 24.97 -20.51 5.62
N ALA A 458 25.58 -19.54 4.92
CA ALA A 458 27.02 -19.29 5.00
C ALA A 458 27.48 -18.92 6.42
N GLY A 459 26.68 -18.12 7.14
CA GLY A 459 26.93 -17.79 8.54
C GLY A 459 26.96 -19.03 9.44
N ASN A 460 26.05 -19.99 9.23
CA ASN A 460 26.06 -21.26 9.96
C ASN A 460 27.32 -22.10 9.68
N VAL A 461 27.76 -22.15 8.41
CA VAL A 461 29.00 -22.83 8.01
C VAL A 461 30.19 -22.21 8.74
N LYS A 462 30.35 -20.88 8.65
CA LYS A 462 31.45 -20.15 9.30
C LYS A 462 31.45 -20.35 10.81
N LEU A 463 30.28 -20.24 11.44
CA LEU A 463 30.13 -20.44 12.88
C LEU A 463 30.59 -21.83 13.32
N ARG A 464 30.26 -22.89 12.57
CA ARG A 464 30.67 -24.25 12.91
C ARG A 464 32.12 -24.55 12.55
N LYS A 465 32.65 -24.00 11.46
CA LYS A 465 34.10 -24.08 11.14
C LYS A 465 34.95 -23.37 12.21
N GLY A 466 34.49 -22.23 12.74
CA GLY A 466 35.21 -21.43 13.73
C GLY A 466 35.26 -22.01 15.16
N GLN A 467 34.49 -23.06 15.47
CA GLN A 467 34.56 -23.71 16.78
C GLN A 467 35.82 -24.58 16.91
N LYS A 468 36.37 -24.75 18.12
CA LYS A 468 37.53 -25.64 18.37
C LYS A 468 37.20 -27.07 17.87
N ASN A 469 37.97 -27.59 16.93
CA ASN A 469 37.71 -28.85 16.22
C ASN A 469 36.35 -28.91 15.48
N GLY A 470 35.76 -27.76 15.17
CA GLY A 470 34.42 -27.62 14.62
C GLY A 470 34.27 -28.24 13.24
N THR A 471 35.27 -28.11 12.37
CA THR A 471 35.29 -28.77 11.05
C THR A 471 35.16 -30.29 11.14
N LYS A 472 35.81 -30.92 12.14
CA LYS A 472 35.70 -32.37 12.36
C LYS A 472 34.39 -32.74 13.05
N LYS A 473 33.99 -31.99 14.09
CA LYS A 473 32.79 -32.25 14.91
C LYS A 473 31.50 -32.06 14.13
N PHE A 474 31.42 -31.04 13.27
CA PHE A 474 30.23 -30.68 12.51
C PHE A 474 30.37 -30.98 11.02
N ARG A 475 31.27 -31.90 10.64
CA ARG A 475 31.56 -32.27 9.25
C ARG A 475 30.29 -32.52 8.44
N TYR A 476 29.35 -33.29 9.00
CA TYR A 476 28.08 -33.60 8.35
C TYR A 476 27.24 -32.33 8.08
N ALA A 477 26.98 -31.51 9.11
CA ALA A 477 26.16 -30.32 8.95
C ALA A 477 26.78 -29.28 8.01
N ILE A 478 28.10 -29.11 8.07
CA ILE A 478 28.86 -28.25 7.15
C ILE A 478 28.66 -28.73 5.71
N SER A 479 28.85 -30.03 5.44
CA SER A 479 28.69 -30.58 4.09
C SER A 479 27.26 -30.43 3.54
N GLU A 480 26.24 -30.57 4.40
CA GLU A 480 24.85 -30.40 4.00
C GLU A 480 24.51 -28.93 3.68
N TRP A 481 25.03 -27.98 4.46
CA TRP A 481 24.87 -26.54 4.16
C TRP A 481 25.61 -26.10 2.90
N GLU A 482 26.83 -26.60 2.68
CA GLU A 482 27.61 -26.31 1.47
C GLU A 482 26.92 -26.87 0.22
N HIS A 483 26.35 -28.08 0.31
CA HIS A 483 25.51 -28.65 -0.74
C HIS A 483 24.29 -27.78 -1.07
N ASP A 484 23.58 -27.31 -0.04
CA ASP A 484 22.40 -26.47 -0.21
C ASP A 484 22.75 -25.10 -0.81
N LEU A 485 23.89 -24.52 -0.42
CA LEU A 485 24.44 -23.29 -1.04
C LEU A 485 24.79 -23.51 -2.51
N ALA A 486 25.49 -24.58 -2.85
CA ALA A 486 25.83 -24.88 -4.24
C ALA A 486 24.57 -25.00 -5.10
N ARG A 487 23.53 -25.67 -4.59
CA ARG A 487 22.25 -25.83 -5.29
C ARG A 487 21.48 -24.52 -5.46
N LEU A 488 21.47 -23.66 -4.44
CA LEU A 488 20.87 -22.32 -4.53
C LEU A 488 21.59 -21.45 -5.58
N LYS A 489 22.93 -21.52 -5.61
CA LYS A 489 23.75 -20.79 -6.59
C LYS A 489 23.39 -21.19 -8.02
N VAL A 490 23.29 -22.48 -8.30
CA VAL A 490 22.96 -22.99 -9.64
C VAL A 490 21.54 -22.57 -10.06
N LYS A 491 20.56 -22.62 -9.15
CA LYS A 491 19.15 -22.41 -9.52
C LYS A 491 18.71 -20.96 -9.58
N TYR A 492 19.14 -20.12 -8.63
CA TYR A 492 18.52 -18.80 -8.42
C TYR A 492 19.46 -17.62 -8.63
N TYR A 493 20.78 -17.83 -8.61
CA TYR A 493 21.73 -16.73 -8.59
C TYR A 493 21.95 -16.11 -9.98
N LYS A 494 21.72 -14.80 -10.08
CA LYS A 494 21.82 -14.03 -11.35
C LYS A 494 22.97 -13.02 -11.33
N LYS A 495 23.97 -13.21 -10.45
CA LYS A 495 25.09 -12.27 -10.23
C LYS A 495 24.65 -10.89 -9.71
N ASP A 496 23.56 -10.87 -8.96
CA ASP A 496 22.92 -9.67 -8.39
C ASP A 496 23.51 -9.24 -7.02
N PHE A 497 24.35 -10.08 -6.40
CA PHE A 497 25.13 -9.77 -5.20
C PHE A 497 26.40 -10.65 -5.15
N ILE A 498 27.34 -10.41 -4.24
CA ILE A 498 28.52 -11.28 -4.10
C ILE A 498 28.11 -12.59 -3.42
N TRP A 499 28.27 -13.72 -4.12
CA TRP A 499 27.98 -15.03 -3.57
C TRP A 499 29.01 -15.37 -2.46
N PRO A 500 28.59 -15.90 -1.30
CA PRO A 500 29.55 -16.32 -0.28
C PRO A 500 30.48 -17.39 -0.85
N ASN A 501 31.79 -17.15 -0.76
CA ASN A 501 32.77 -18.21 -0.99
C ASN A 501 32.54 -19.29 0.07
N THR A 502 32.66 -20.57 -0.31
CA THR A 502 32.37 -21.72 0.56
C THR A 502 33.63 -22.47 0.88
#